data_AF-A0A966Y707-F1
#
_entry.id   AF-A0A966Y707-F1
#
_cell.length_a   1.000
_cell.length_b   1.000
_cell.length_c   1.000
_cell.angle_alpha   90.00
_cell.angle_beta   90.00
_cell.angle_gamma   90.00
#
_symmetry.space_group_name_H-M   'P 1'
#
loop_
_entity.id
_entity.type
_entity.pdbx_description
1 polymer ?
#
loop_
_entity_poly.entity_id
_entity_poly.type
_entity_poly.pdbx_seq_one_letter_code
_entity_poly.pdbx_strand_id
1 'polypeptide(L)'
;MRAKHVMTRQVHSVAADSSVYDAAQVLLNAGISAAPVVDADGTLIGIVSEADLMYRAEIGTVPGKSWLQRLLADDAVLARDYIRSHSHRVADVMTKNVVTAEERASLGEI
;
A
#
# COMPACT_ATOMS: atom_id res chain seq x y z
N MET A 1 -15.42 22.20 11.47
CA MET A 1 -14.42 21.16 11.84
C MET A 1 -13.21 21.27 10.90
N ARG A 2 -12.00 20.84 11.30
CA ARG A 2 -10.75 20.94 10.51
C ARG A 2 -10.11 19.55 10.38
N ALA A 3 -9.24 19.35 9.39
CA ALA A 3 -8.57 18.07 9.13
C ALA A 3 -7.91 17.46 10.38
N LYS A 4 -7.19 18.26 11.18
CA LYS A 4 -6.54 17.82 12.43
C LYS A 4 -7.47 17.19 13.48
N HIS A 5 -8.77 17.43 13.38
CA HIS A 5 -9.76 16.85 14.30
C HIS A 5 -10.23 15.46 13.87
N VAL A 6 -9.99 15.06 12.63
CA VAL A 6 -10.43 13.76 12.06
C VAL A 6 -9.30 12.91 11.49
N MET A 7 -8.13 13.50 11.21
CA MET A 7 -6.99 12.75 10.67
C MET A 7 -6.39 11.78 11.69
N THR A 8 -5.90 10.65 11.20
CA THR A 8 -5.04 9.75 11.97
C THR A 8 -3.63 10.34 12.07
N ARG A 9 -3.11 10.48 13.30
CA ARG A 9 -1.77 11.07 13.54
C ARG A 9 -0.63 10.05 13.43
N GLN A 10 -0.86 8.83 13.91
CA GLN A 10 0.10 7.74 13.83
C GLN A 10 -0.28 6.86 12.65
N VAL A 11 0.39 7.07 11.53
CA VAL A 11 0.14 6.36 10.28
C VAL A 11 1.22 5.32 10.05
N HIS A 12 0.83 4.14 9.58
CA HIS A 12 1.76 3.17 9.02
C HIS A 12 2.11 3.63 7.59
N SER A 13 3.39 3.82 7.31
CA SER A 13 3.90 4.09 5.97
C SER A 13 4.71 2.89 5.46
N VAL A 14 4.94 2.87 4.16
CA VAL A 14 5.84 1.91 3.49
C VAL A 14 6.93 2.67 2.75
N ALA A 15 8.12 2.09 2.64
CA ALA A 15 9.19 2.70 1.88
C ALA A 15 9.03 2.38 0.39
N ALA A 16 9.43 3.32 -0.47
CA ALA A 16 9.30 3.19 -1.92
C ALA A 16 10.09 2.00 -2.51
N ASP A 17 11.20 1.63 -1.87
CA ASP A 17 12.08 0.54 -2.25
C ASP A 17 11.69 -0.82 -1.64
N SER A 18 10.71 -0.84 -0.73
CA SER A 18 10.18 -2.07 -0.15
C SER A 18 9.55 -2.95 -1.23
N SER A 19 9.57 -4.26 -1.00
CA SER A 19 8.88 -5.19 -1.90
C SER A 19 7.36 -5.04 -1.79
N VAL A 20 6.64 -5.44 -2.83
CA VAL A 20 5.17 -5.54 -2.80
C VAL A 20 4.71 -6.49 -1.69
N TYR A 21 5.49 -7.53 -1.40
CA TYR A 21 5.20 -8.46 -0.30
C TYR A 21 5.27 -7.79 1.07
N ASP A 22 6.35 -7.03 1.35
CA ASP A 22 6.51 -6.33 2.62
C ASP A 22 5.40 -5.29 2.81
N ALA A 23 5.04 -4.57 1.75
CA ALA A 23 3.91 -3.65 1.79
C ALA A 23 2.59 -4.38 2.08
N ALA A 24 2.34 -5.53 1.46
CA ALA A 24 1.15 -6.34 1.73
C ALA A 24 1.10 -6.81 3.20
N GLN A 25 2.24 -7.21 3.77
CA GLN A 25 2.35 -7.57 5.18
C GLN A 25 2.02 -6.40 6.09
N VAL A 26 2.50 -5.19 5.78
CA VAL A 26 2.15 -3.98 6.55
C VAL A 26 0.66 -3.72 6.53
N LEU A 27 0.02 -3.75 5.34
CA LEU A 27 -1.43 -3.54 5.22
C LEU A 27 -2.23 -4.57 6.03
N LEU A 28 -1.87 -5.85 5.91
CA LEU A 28 -2.51 -6.94 6.63
C LEU A 28 -2.36 -6.82 8.15
N ASN A 29 -1.13 -6.67 8.63
CA ASN A 29 -0.84 -6.67 10.05
C ASN A 29 -1.41 -5.43 10.75
N ALA A 30 -1.47 -4.30 10.06
CA ALA A 30 -2.10 -3.08 10.56
C ALA A 30 -3.63 -3.06 10.35
N GLY A 31 -4.20 -3.98 9.57
CA GLY A 31 -5.63 -4.02 9.25
C GLY A 31 -6.11 -2.80 8.45
N ILE A 32 -5.27 -2.26 7.57
CA ILE A 32 -5.54 -1.07 6.75
C ILE A 32 -5.53 -1.43 5.27
N SER A 33 -6.34 -0.74 4.47
CA SER A 33 -6.45 -1.00 3.02
C SER A 33 -5.48 -0.21 2.15
N ALA A 34 -4.82 0.81 2.71
CA ALA A 34 -3.83 1.62 2.03
C ALA A 34 -2.86 2.27 3.01
N ALA A 35 -1.66 2.57 2.52
CA ALA A 35 -0.62 3.23 3.28
C ALA A 35 0.07 4.32 2.44
N PRO A 36 0.45 5.47 3.04
CA PRO A 36 1.35 6.42 2.41
C PRO A 36 2.71 5.78 2.11
N VAL A 37 3.27 6.11 0.95
CA VAL A 37 4.62 5.72 0.54
C VAL A 37 5.57 6.88 0.78
N VAL A 38 6.66 6.62 1.49
CA VAL A 38 7.69 7.61 1.82
C VAL A 38 9.05 7.25 1.23
N ASP A 39 9.89 8.27 1.00
CA ASP A 39 11.30 8.09 0.69
C ASP A 39 12.15 7.89 1.96
N ALA A 40 13.47 7.79 1.79
CA ALA A 40 14.42 7.56 2.89
C ALA A 40 14.46 8.70 3.93
N ASP A 41 14.07 9.92 3.53
CA ASP A 41 14.02 11.09 4.41
C ASP A 41 12.66 11.22 5.11
N GLY A 42 11.72 10.30 4.82
CA GLY A 42 10.36 10.32 5.35
C GLY A 42 9.42 11.25 4.59
N THR A 43 9.81 11.74 3.41
CA THR A 43 8.97 12.58 2.58
C THR A 43 7.90 11.74 1.90
N LEU A 44 6.65 12.20 1.92
CA LEU A 44 5.55 11.55 1.22
C LEU A 44 5.73 11.66 -0.29
N ILE A 45 5.81 10.52 -0.99
CA ILE A 45 6.01 10.48 -2.44
C ILE A 45 4.91 9.71 -3.20
N GLY A 46 4.01 9.04 -2.48
CA GLY A 46 2.94 8.26 -3.10
C GLY A 46 1.95 7.67 -2.10
N ILE A 47 0.99 6.92 -2.62
CA ILE A 47 0.09 6.07 -1.85
C ILE A 47 0.01 4.70 -2.50
N VAL A 48 -0.03 3.64 -1.70
CA VAL A 48 -0.25 2.28 -2.18
C VAL A 48 -1.43 1.66 -1.44
N SER A 49 -2.32 1.04 -2.18
CA SER A 49 -3.51 0.36 -1.69
C SER A 49 -3.47 -1.14 -1.99
N GLU A 50 -4.34 -1.91 -1.34
CA GLU A 50 -4.58 -3.31 -1.69
C GLU A 50 -4.85 -3.46 -3.20
N ALA A 51 -5.60 -2.52 -3.79
CA ALA A 51 -5.88 -2.52 -5.22
C ALA A 51 -4.61 -2.34 -6.05
N ASP A 52 -3.68 -1.46 -5.66
CA ASP A 52 -2.40 -1.27 -6.35
C ASP A 52 -1.52 -2.54 -6.27
N LEU A 53 -1.55 -3.24 -5.13
CA LEU A 53 -0.85 -4.52 -4.97
C LEU A 53 -1.52 -5.67 -5.75
N MET A 54 -2.82 -5.58 -6.00
CA MET A 54 -3.60 -6.55 -6.79
C MET A 54 -3.55 -6.28 -8.29
N TYR A 55 -3.40 -5.02 -8.71
CA TYR A 55 -3.65 -4.59 -10.07
C TYR A 55 -2.36 -4.55 -10.89
N ARG A 56 -2.09 -5.67 -11.54
CA ARG A 56 -1.54 -5.70 -12.90
C ARG A 56 -1.74 -7.10 -13.46
N ALA A 57 -2.29 -7.22 -14.67
CA ALA A 57 -2.35 -8.49 -15.40
C ALA A 57 -0.95 -9.14 -15.59
N GLU A 58 0.11 -8.35 -15.40
CA GLU A 58 1.51 -8.79 -15.35
C GLU A 58 1.89 -9.54 -14.08
N ILE A 59 1.06 -9.48 -13.02
CA ILE A 59 1.24 -10.21 -11.76
C ILE A 59 0.33 -11.44 -11.59
N GLY A 60 -0.54 -11.75 -12.55
CA GLY A 60 -1.30 -13.01 -12.64
C GLY A 60 -2.13 -13.39 -11.39
N THR A 61 -2.42 -12.43 -10.53
CA THR A 61 -3.24 -12.61 -9.33
C THR A 61 -4.72 -12.55 -9.71
N VAL A 62 -5.52 -13.46 -9.13
CA VAL A 62 -6.97 -13.48 -9.35
C VAL A 62 -7.64 -12.51 -8.36
N PRO A 63 -8.54 -11.61 -8.79
CA PRO A 63 -9.17 -10.64 -7.89
C PRO A 63 -10.05 -11.31 -6.81
N GLY A 64 -9.90 -10.89 -5.56
CA GLY A 64 -10.83 -11.20 -4.47
C GLY A 64 -10.18 -11.12 -3.09
N LYS A 65 -10.95 -10.87 -2.02
CA LYS A 65 -10.51 -10.81 -0.61
C LYS A 65 -9.65 -12.01 -0.13
N SER A 66 -9.64 -13.09 -0.91
CA SER A 66 -8.90 -14.33 -0.68
C SER A 66 -7.45 -14.29 -1.21
N TRP A 67 -7.02 -13.31 -2.00
CA TRP A 67 -5.65 -13.28 -2.54
C TRP A 67 -4.60 -13.08 -1.44
N LEU A 68 -4.83 -12.18 -0.48
CA LEU A 68 -3.92 -11.97 0.67
C LEU A 68 -3.82 -13.23 1.51
N GLN A 69 -4.95 -13.92 1.70
CA GLN A 69 -5.00 -15.22 2.37
C GLN A 69 -4.31 -16.32 1.54
N ARG A 70 -4.38 -16.27 0.20
CA ARG A 70 -3.71 -17.20 -0.72
C ARG A 70 -2.21 -16.95 -0.85
N LEU A 71 -1.75 -15.70 -0.71
CA LEU A 71 -0.34 -15.36 -0.53
C LEU A 71 0.25 -16.04 0.72
N LEU A 72 -0.60 -16.55 1.61
CA LEU A 72 -0.24 -17.30 2.81
C LEU A 72 -0.62 -18.79 2.72
N ALA A 73 -1.10 -19.31 1.57
CA ALA A 73 -1.58 -20.69 1.41
C ALA A 73 -0.95 -21.45 0.23
N ASP A 74 -0.59 -22.71 0.47
CA ASP A 74 -0.07 -23.78 -0.43
C ASP A 74 1.23 -23.49 -1.23
N ASP A 75 2.27 -24.29 -0.98
CA ASP A 75 3.69 -24.07 -1.33
C ASP A 75 3.97 -23.86 -2.83
N ALA A 76 3.22 -24.51 -3.72
CA ALA A 76 3.45 -24.41 -5.17
C ALA A 76 2.90 -23.12 -5.78
N VAL A 77 1.78 -22.60 -5.25
CA VAL A 77 1.22 -21.29 -5.65
C VAL A 77 2.03 -20.17 -5.00
N LEU A 78 2.45 -20.38 -3.75
CA LEU A 78 3.36 -19.49 -3.01
C LEU A 78 4.62 -19.19 -3.80
N ALA A 79 5.33 -20.17 -4.36
CA ALA A 79 6.60 -19.92 -5.04
C ALA A 79 6.48 -18.91 -6.20
N ARG A 80 5.41 -18.97 -7.02
CA ARG A 80 5.21 -18.05 -8.15
C ARG A 80 4.81 -16.65 -7.68
N ASP A 81 3.86 -16.56 -6.76
CA ASP A 81 3.38 -15.26 -6.26
C ASP A 81 4.44 -14.60 -5.36
N TYR A 82 5.23 -15.39 -4.64
CA TYR A 82 6.37 -14.96 -3.84
C TYR A 82 7.47 -14.34 -4.71
N ILE A 83 7.98 -15.07 -5.72
CA ILE A 83 9.02 -14.55 -6.63
C ILE A 83 8.57 -13.22 -7.23
N ARG A 84 7.30 -13.14 -7.64
CA ARG A 84 6.76 -11.98 -8.31
C ARG A 84 6.59 -10.77 -7.38
N SER A 85 6.00 -10.98 -6.20
CA SER A 85 5.85 -9.92 -5.19
C SER A 85 7.17 -9.43 -4.61
N HIS A 86 8.19 -10.29 -4.52
CA HIS A 86 9.54 -9.91 -4.09
C HIS A 86 10.38 -9.29 -5.22
N SER A 87 9.96 -9.45 -6.49
CA SER A 87 10.65 -8.83 -7.64
C SER A 87 10.22 -7.39 -7.90
N HIS A 88 9.02 -7.00 -7.46
CA HIS A 88 8.48 -5.66 -7.67
C HIS A 88 8.63 -4.79 -6.44
N ARG A 89 8.95 -3.51 -6.65
CA ARG A 89 9.02 -2.51 -5.60
C ARG A 89 7.72 -1.74 -5.51
N VAL A 90 7.43 -1.21 -4.33
CA VAL A 90 6.28 -0.33 -4.11
C VAL A 90 6.27 0.85 -5.09
N ALA A 91 7.44 1.46 -5.36
CA ALA A 91 7.59 2.56 -6.31
C ALA A 91 7.09 2.26 -7.75
N ASP A 92 7.01 0.98 -8.13
CA ASP A 92 6.60 0.53 -9.45
C ASP A 92 5.07 0.43 -9.61
N VAL A 93 4.35 0.27 -8.49
CA VAL A 93 2.90 0.03 -8.46
C VAL A 93 2.11 1.12 -7.75
N MET A 94 2.75 1.94 -6.92
CA MET A 94 2.08 3.00 -6.17
C MET A 94 1.46 4.07 -7.08
N THR A 95 0.39 4.69 -6.58
CA THR A 95 -0.12 5.92 -7.17
C THR A 95 0.81 7.08 -6.80
N LYS A 96 1.35 7.72 -7.85
CA LYS A 96 2.20 8.92 -7.75
C LYS A 96 1.33 10.18 -7.79
N ASN A 97 1.86 11.31 -7.33
CA ASN A 97 1.17 12.61 -7.27
C ASN A 97 -0.06 12.59 -6.36
N VAL A 98 0.18 12.36 -5.07
CA VAL A 98 -0.88 12.38 -4.05
C VAL A 98 -1.46 13.78 -3.87
N VAL A 99 -2.79 13.85 -3.69
CA VAL A 99 -3.46 15.06 -3.24
C VAL A 99 -3.32 15.14 -1.72
N THR A 100 -2.80 16.25 -1.22
CA THR A 100 -2.55 16.48 0.21
C THR A 100 -3.34 17.68 0.70
N ALA A 101 -3.77 17.63 1.95
CA ALA A 101 -4.38 18.76 2.64
C ALA A 101 -3.59 19.10 3.92
N GLU A 102 -3.52 20.38 4.27
CA GLU A 102 -2.91 20.81 5.53
C GLU A 102 -3.80 20.46 6.73
N GLU A 103 -3.19 20.22 7.89
CA GLU A 103 -3.93 19.90 9.12
C GLU A 103 -4.94 20.99 9.56
N ARG A 104 -4.71 22.23 9.12
CA ARG A 104 -5.55 23.39 9.42
C ARG A 104 -6.69 23.60 8.41
N ALA A 105 -6.69 22.88 7.29
CA ALA A 105 -7.74 22.98 6.26
C ALA A 105 -9.11 22.62 6.84
N SER A 106 -10.15 23.31 6.38
CA SER A 106 -11.52 23.03 6.82
C SER A 106 -12.02 21.74 6.17
N LEU A 107 -12.92 21.03 6.86
CA LEU A 107 -13.52 19.81 6.30
C LEU A 107 -14.47 20.08 5.11
N GLY A 108 -14.83 21.34 4.84
CA GLY A 108 -15.60 21.68 3.64
C GLY A 108 -14.73 21.86 2.39
N GLU A 109 -13.40 21.93 2.57
CA GLU A 109 -12.42 22.12 1.50
C GLU A 109 -11.70 20.82 1.12
N ILE A 110 -11.97 19.72 1.84
CA ILE A 110 -11.46 18.36 1.62
C ILE A 110 -12.66 17.46 1.34
#